data_AF-A0A0B8N4U0-F1
#
_entry.id   AF-A0A0B8N4U0-F1
#
_cell.length_a   1.000
_cell.length_b   1.000
_cell.length_c   1.000
_cell.angle_alpha   90.00
_cell.angle_beta   90.00
_cell.angle_gamma   90.00
#
_symmetry.space_group_name_H-M   'P 1'
#
loop_
_entity.id
_entity.type
_entity.pdbx_description
1 polymer ?
#
loop_
_entity_poly.entity_id
_entity_poly.type
_entity_poly.pdbx_seq_one_letter_code
_entity_poly.pdbx_strand_id
1 'polypeptide(L)'
;MGSQYDRTPLVDSTGNLGGRGRNSPIVPDIHYVRHEESASSPEENADVPRLCSDSCNDAHITLEPVEDQVLVSLPSLFPLEHSLVDSAVLPRSYSCLNQILPYLQNIMSPSLAYHLFEISLQEQTTSLLQSSSPFILTQVFRPSSILHPTSPRQLKPALLSTMLWCVAHTAEESNFRGIPGGRRQVCEALYTLSVKLIRPADPDEWSRAPVLNDQDREPGVGSAMRPWGPPGDVDDVLALLILAIVVSGGDFKSDCLKWLDKACRLAIVLKLDQEDGDSHSTGVCFQQTPDIATVERKEERRRLFWLLFSIDRHLALSFNSTVHIRDGTYYVFQPLPEFVWASLEDNLERACTNRQLGPPTTISGFGFYEYFLPLMTVLGDIIDIHHRRCHPRLGKIDDRASITAAENMIISCEQSLAALQGQTPRGYVSDQPVSQCELLLHVLHVLLHGNWDPISMLEESGDWISSESFLKCASHAVSASEALSRVLNLDPELTFMPYLLGIYLLHGSFILLLFADRMPQLGPNKSVKDACEIIIRAHEICVTTLNTEFQRRFRKVLRSALQRARAPGVSGLGYTAQRWDLLSLYRWAHGGKGLAV
;
A
#
# COMPACT_ATOMS: atom_id res chain seq x y z
N MET A 1 22.97 63.89 -3.09
CA MET A 1 21.67 64.55 -2.82
C MET A 1 20.77 63.47 -2.22
N GLY A 2 20.63 63.32 -0.89
CA GLY A 2 19.73 64.12 -0.04
C GLY A 2 18.27 63.89 -0.49
N SER A 3 17.29 63.39 0.26
CA SER A 3 17.07 63.37 1.72
C SER A 3 15.80 62.57 2.07
N GLN A 4 15.78 62.03 3.31
CA GLN A 4 14.64 61.85 4.24
C GLN A 4 13.40 61.02 3.86
N TYR A 5 13.18 59.95 4.66
CA TYR A 5 11.90 59.74 5.33
C TYR A 5 12.14 59.56 6.82
N ASP A 6 11.42 60.34 7.61
CA ASP A 6 11.52 60.49 9.07
C ASP A 6 10.38 59.74 9.78
N ARG A 7 10.55 59.61 11.10
CA ARG A 7 9.92 58.68 12.04
C ARG A 7 8.45 58.96 12.45
N THR A 8 7.90 57.90 13.05
CA THR A 8 6.63 57.66 13.80
C THR A 8 6.25 58.71 14.87
N PRO A 9 4.98 58.73 15.38
CA PRO A 9 4.64 57.96 16.61
C PRO A 9 3.17 57.45 16.77
N LEU A 10 3.00 56.60 17.79
CA LEU A 10 1.80 55.92 18.33
C LEU A 10 0.70 56.84 18.89
N VAL A 11 -0.57 56.41 18.83
CA VAL A 11 -1.62 56.68 19.84
C VAL A 11 -2.65 55.52 19.89
N ASP A 12 -2.90 55.01 21.10
CA ASP A 12 -3.95 54.07 21.52
C ASP A 12 -5.38 54.64 21.38
N SER A 13 -6.38 53.79 21.12
CA SER A 13 -7.72 53.90 21.75
C SER A 13 -8.60 52.66 21.51
N THR A 14 -9.14 52.19 22.62
CA THR A 14 -10.10 51.09 22.85
C THR A 14 -11.45 51.25 22.14
N GLY A 15 -12.05 50.14 21.69
CA GLY A 15 -13.45 50.07 21.24
C GLY A 15 -13.93 48.64 21.03
N ASN A 16 -14.67 48.11 22.00
CA ASN A 16 -15.22 46.77 22.10
C ASN A 16 -16.58 46.64 21.36
N LEU A 17 -16.89 45.48 20.77
CA LEU A 17 -18.20 44.75 20.76
C LEU A 17 -18.44 43.92 19.48
N GLY A 18 -18.79 42.63 19.67
CA GLY A 18 -19.83 41.97 18.85
C GLY A 18 -19.42 40.73 18.06
N GLY A 19 -19.50 39.54 18.67
CA GLY A 19 -19.03 38.27 18.11
C GLY A 19 -19.89 37.61 17.02
N ARG A 20 -19.31 36.58 16.38
CA ARG A 20 -19.97 35.32 16.03
C ARG A 20 -18.92 34.22 15.81
N GLY A 21 -19.16 33.06 16.43
CA GLY A 21 -18.16 32.08 16.80
C GLY A 21 -17.59 31.19 15.69
N ARG A 22 -16.38 30.70 15.96
CA ARG A 22 -15.81 29.47 15.40
C ARG A 22 -15.57 28.53 16.58
N ASN A 23 -16.18 27.34 16.50
CA ASN A 23 -15.88 26.24 17.41
C ASN A 23 -14.48 25.70 17.07
N SER A 24 -13.48 26.06 17.87
CA SER A 24 -12.22 25.33 17.95
C SER A 24 -12.42 24.17 18.93
N PRO A 25 -11.98 22.93 18.64
CA PRO A 25 -12.00 21.86 19.63
C PRO A 25 -11.03 22.21 20.77
N ILE A 26 -11.54 22.13 21.99
CA ILE A 26 -10.81 22.40 23.23
C ILE A 26 -9.80 21.27 23.44
N VAL A 27 -8.50 21.58 23.28
CA VAL A 27 -7.41 20.74 23.78
C VAL A 27 -7.30 20.98 25.30
N PRO A 28 -7.24 19.95 26.16
CA PRO A 28 -7.04 20.16 27.59
C PRO A 28 -5.59 20.56 27.89
N ASP A 29 -5.41 21.64 28.66
CA ASP A 29 -4.12 22.09 29.19
C ASP A 29 -3.46 21.02 30.05
N ILE A 30 -2.26 20.58 29.66
CA ILE A 30 -1.42 19.66 30.45
C ILE A 30 -0.33 20.49 31.14
N HIS A 31 -0.52 20.80 32.43
CA HIS A 31 0.54 21.36 33.26
C HIS A 31 1.37 20.24 33.91
N TYR A 32 2.67 20.18 33.60
CA TYR A 32 3.61 19.25 34.25
C TYR A 32 4.38 19.95 35.38
N VAL A 33 4.34 19.36 36.58
CA VAL A 33 5.17 19.75 37.73
C VAL A 33 6.46 18.94 37.67
N ARG A 34 7.60 19.64 37.68
CA ARG A 34 8.96 19.09 37.65
C ARG A 34 9.35 18.65 39.07
N HIS A 35 9.59 17.37 39.29
CA HIS A 35 10.27 16.88 40.49
C HIS A 35 11.69 16.44 40.13
N GLU A 36 12.68 17.12 40.70
CA GLU A 36 14.07 16.68 40.75
C GLU A 36 14.20 15.58 41.79
N GLU A 37 14.88 14.48 41.47
CA GLU A 37 15.43 13.60 42.49
C GLU A 37 16.76 12.97 42.06
N SER A 38 17.65 12.96 43.05
CA SER A 38 19.09 12.75 43.01
C SER A 38 19.52 11.27 43.08
N ALA A 39 20.74 11.03 42.63
CA ALA A 39 21.42 9.74 42.50
C ALA A 39 21.66 8.94 43.80
N SER A 40 21.71 7.61 43.66
CA SER A 40 22.67 6.74 44.37
C SER A 40 22.73 5.33 43.75
N SER A 41 23.93 4.88 43.39
CA SER A 41 24.33 3.49 43.05
C SER A 41 24.45 2.59 44.30
N PRO A 42 24.48 1.24 44.16
CA PRO A 42 25.77 0.54 44.11
C PRO A 42 25.83 -0.75 43.23
N GLU A 43 27.06 -1.20 43.02
CA GLU A 43 27.59 -2.38 42.29
C GLU A 43 27.30 -3.74 42.98
N GLU A 44 27.26 -4.86 42.23
CA GLU A 44 28.20 -6.02 42.34
C GLU A 44 27.87 -7.19 41.37
N ASN A 45 28.82 -8.15 41.29
CA ASN A 45 29.24 -9.01 40.17
C ASN A 45 28.61 -10.43 40.02
N ALA A 46 28.93 -11.04 38.85
CA ALA A 46 29.15 -12.49 38.56
C ALA A 46 27.92 -13.43 38.52
N ASP A 47 27.79 -14.48 37.69
CA ASP A 47 28.73 -15.38 37.01
C ASP A 47 28.04 -16.12 35.82
N VAL A 48 28.83 -16.62 34.87
CA VAL A 48 28.41 -17.45 33.71
C VAL A 48 28.84 -18.91 33.94
N PRO A 49 28.09 -19.92 33.44
CA PRO A 49 28.74 -21.17 33.01
C PRO A 49 28.34 -21.67 31.61
N ARG A 50 29.36 -22.13 30.88
CA ARG A 50 29.33 -23.02 29.70
C ARG A 50 29.50 -24.48 30.15
N LEU A 51 28.96 -25.46 29.41
CA LEU A 51 29.37 -26.89 29.28
C LEU A 51 28.67 -27.46 28.01
N CYS A 52 29.35 -27.86 26.91
CA CYS A 52 29.89 -29.20 26.53
C CYS A 52 28.86 -30.35 26.66
N SER A 53 28.34 -30.97 25.57
CA SER A 53 28.90 -31.89 24.54
C SER A 53 28.99 -33.37 24.97
N ASP A 54 28.21 -34.26 24.32
CA ASP A 54 28.39 -35.72 24.14
C ASP A 54 27.43 -36.15 22.99
N SER A 55 27.85 -36.63 21.81
CA SER A 55 28.27 -38.00 21.40
C SER A 55 27.24 -39.11 21.76
N CYS A 56 26.91 -40.14 20.97
CA CYS A 56 27.50 -40.74 19.77
C CYS A 56 26.53 -41.82 19.19
N ASN A 57 26.71 -42.18 17.92
CA ASN A 57 26.68 -43.54 17.31
C ASN A 57 25.84 -43.79 16.04
N ASP A 58 26.63 -44.17 15.02
CA ASP A 58 26.35 -44.71 13.69
C ASP A 58 25.72 -46.11 13.67
N ALA A 59 25.14 -46.49 12.52
CA ALA A 59 25.44 -47.77 11.85
C ALA A 59 24.96 -47.82 10.37
N HIS A 60 25.95 -47.86 9.45
CA HIS A 60 26.14 -48.69 8.23
C HIS A 60 24.96 -48.97 7.25
N ILE A 61 24.98 -48.43 6.01
CA ILE A 61 25.63 -48.91 4.74
C ILE A 61 25.00 -50.17 4.11
N THR A 62 24.44 -50.04 2.90
CA THR A 62 24.83 -50.87 1.72
C THR A 62 24.29 -50.27 0.40
N LEU A 63 25.11 -50.34 -0.65
CA LEU A 63 24.87 -49.90 -2.02
C LEU A 63 24.87 -51.12 -2.97
N GLU A 64 24.18 -50.95 -4.12
CA GLU A 64 24.28 -51.63 -5.44
C GLU A 64 23.22 -52.72 -5.80
N PRO A 65 22.92 -52.99 -7.10
CA PRO A 65 22.63 -52.04 -8.22
C PRO A 65 21.55 -52.53 -9.25
N VAL A 66 21.19 -51.68 -10.25
CA VAL A 66 20.55 -51.95 -11.60
C VAL A 66 19.06 -52.45 -11.59
N GLU A 67 18.05 -51.96 -12.33
CA GLU A 67 17.85 -51.76 -13.79
C GLU A 67 16.49 -51.05 -14.07
N ASP A 68 16.45 -50.20 -15.12
CA ASP A 68 15.37 -49.83 -16.07
C ASP A 68 13.84 -49.73 -15.75
N GLN A 69 13.28 -48.61 -16.23
CA GLN A 69 11.91 -48.36 -16.77
C GLN A 69 10.72 -48.14 -15.82
N VAL A 70 10.14 -46.93 -15.88
CA VAL A 70 8.80 -46.58 -16.42
C VAL A 70 8.43 -45.17 -15.94
N LEU A 71 8.01 -44.32 -16.89
CA LEU A 71 7.52 -42.96 -16.68
C LEU A 71 6.25 -43.00 -15.81
N VAL A 72 6.34 -42.59 -14.54
CA VAL A 72 5.17 -42.44 -13.65
C VAL A 72 4.57 -41.05 -13.86
N SER A 73 3.44 -41.00 -14.55
CA SER A 73 2.56 -39.84 -14.66
C SER A 73 2.13 -39.36 -13.27
N LEU A 74 2.31 -38.07 -12.95
CA LEU A 74 1.71 -37.46 -11.76
C LEU A 74 0.17 -37.56 -11.87
N PRO A 75 -0.55 -37.92 -10.80
CA PRO A 75 -2.01 -37.99 -10.84
C PRO A 75 -2.62 -36.59 -10.96
N SER A 76 -3.67 -36.46 -11.78
CA SER A 76 -4.42 -35.21 -11.94
C SER A 76 -5.06 -34.81 -10.60
N LEU A 77 -4.96 -33.53 -10.23
CA LEU A 77 -5.58 -32.98 -9.01
C LEU A 77 -7.11 -33.00 -9.05
N PHE A 78 -7.71 -33.24 -10.22
CA PHE A 78 -9.15 -33.36 -10.40
C PHE A 78 -9.47 -34.71 -11.06
N PRO A 79 -10.26 -35.58 -10.42
CA PRO A 79 -10.93 -36.65 -11.13
C PRO A 79 -11.92 -36.03 -12.13
N LEU A 80 -11.95 -36.54 -13.36
CA LEU A 80 -12.98 -36.22 -14.34
C LEU A 80 -14.34 -36.70 -13.82
N GLU A 81 -15.07 -35.85 -13.09
CA GLU A 81 -16.48 -36.11 -12.75
C GLU A 81 -17.41 -35.48 -13.80
N HIS A 82 -18.12 -36.37 -14.48
CA HIS A 82 -19.33 -36.07 -15.23
C HIS A 82 -20.51 -35.88 -14.25
N SER A 83 -21.38 -34.89 -14.56
CA SER A 83 -22.73 -34.61 -13.97
C SER A 83 -22.74 -33.88 -12.62
N LEU A 84 -23.56 -32.85 -12.33
CA LEU A 84 -24.86 -32.42 -12.87
C LEU A 84 -24.89 -30.88 -13.03
N VAL A 85 -25.48 -30.43 -14.14
CA VAL A 85 -25.67 -29.02 -14.49
C VAL A 85 -26.86 -28.46 -13.73
N ASP A 86 -26.62 -27.56 -12.77
CA ASP A 86 -27.65 -26.59 -12.38
C ASP A 86 -27.70 -25.50 -13.45
N SER A 87 -28.87 -25.32 -14.06
CA SER A 87 -29.06 -24.42 -15.19
C SER A 87 -29.19 -22.97 -14.73
N ALA A 88 -28.15 -22.15 -14.94
CA ALA A 88 -28.29 -20.75 -15.33
C ALA A 88 -26.94 -20.16 -15.80
N VAL A 89 -26.88 -19.82 -17.10
CA VAL A 89 -25.79 -19.16 -17.84
C VAL A 89 -24.58 -20.07 -18.17
N LEU A 90 -24.44 -20.43 -19.45
CA LEU A 90 -23.21 -20.97 -20.01
C LEU A 90 -22.04 -20.04 -19.64
N PRO A 91 -20.90 -20.53 -19.13
CA PRO A 91 -19.76 -19.68 -18.81
C PRO A 91 -19.39 -18.85 -20.04
N ARG A 92 -19.32 -17.52 -19.88
CA ARG A 92 -18.81 -16.66 -20.94
C ARG A 92 -17.39 -17.10 -21.27
N SER A 93 -17.18 -17.56 -22.49
CA SER A 93 -15.86 -17.90 -22.99
C SER A 93 -15.13 -16.62 -23.36
N TYR A 94 -13.96 -16.41 -22.76
CA TYR A 94 -13.11 -15.26 -23.04
C TYR A 94 -11.97 -15.69 -23.98
N SER A 95 -11.94 -15.13 -25.18
CA SER A 95 -10.97 -15.50 -26.23
C SER A 95 -9.51 -15.27 -25.82
N CYS A 96 -9.26 -14.25 -25.00
CA CYS A 96 -7.93 -13.95 -24.45
C CYS A 96 -7.38 -15.06 -23.56
N LEU A 97 -8.23 -15.84 -22.89
CA LEU A 97 -7.80 -16.95 -22.03
C LEU A 97 -7.38 -18.20 -22.82
N ASN A 98 -7.74 -18.30 -24.10
CA ASN A 98 -7.37 -19.47 -24.92
C ASN A 98 -5.85 -19.72 -24.96
N GLN A 99 -5.04 -18.66 -24.84
CA GLN A 99 -3.57 -18.77 -24.83
C GLN A 99 -3.03 -19.39 -23.53
N ILE A 100 -3.73 -19.22 -22.40
CA ILE A 100 -3.30 -19.72 -21.10
C ILE A 100 -3.96 -21.03 -20.69
N LEU A 101 -5.15 -21.35 -21.21
CA LEU A 101 -5.87 -22.59 -20.88
C LEU A 101 -5.03 -23.87 -20.96
N PRO A 102 -4.14 -24.08 -21.95
CA PRO A 102 -3.28 -25.26 -21.99
C PRO A 102 -2.37 -25.40 -20.76
N TYR A 103 -1.89 -24.28 -20.21
CA TYR A 103 -1.05 -24.27 -19.01
C TYR A 103 -1.85 -24.51 -17.73
N LEU A 104 -3.16 -24.23 -17.74
CA LEU A 104 -4.05 -24.34 -16.59
C LEU A 104 -4.66 -25.74 -16.41
N GLN A 105 -4.56 -26.64 -17.39
CA GLN A 105 -5.24 -27.95 -17.40
C GLN A 105 -4.99 -28.78 -16.14
N ASN A 106 -3.79 -28.70 -15.57
CA ASN A 106 -3.41 -29.44 -14.35
C ASN A 106 -3.60 -28.64 -13.05
N ILE A 107 -4.01 -27.37 -13.16
CA ILE A 107 -4.13 -26.45 -12.02
C ILE A 107 -5.60 -26.23 -11.65
N MET A 108 -6.47 -26.03 -12.65
CA MET A 108 -7.87 -25.70 -12.43
C MET A 108 -8.75 -25.94 -13.66
N SER A 109 -10.07 -26.00 -13.47
CA SER A 109 -11.02 -26.12 -14.57
C SER A 109 -11.10 -24.81 -15.40
N PRO A 110 -11.43 -24.90 -16.70
CA PRO A 110 -11.67 -23.71 -17.53
C PRO A 110 -12.80 -22.81 -16.99
N SER A 111 -13.85 -23.41 -16.39
CA SER A 111 -14.95 -22.66 -15.80
C SER A 111 -14.50 -21.79 -14.62
N LEU A 112 -13.63 -22.32 -13.75
CA LEU A 112 -13.07 -21.54 -12.65
C LEU A 112 -12.14 -20.44 -13.18
N ALA A 113 -11.33 -20.72 -14.21
CA ALA A 113 -10.47 -19.71 -14.84
C ALA A 113 -11.26 -18.53 -15.42
N TYR A 114 -12.35 -18.80 -16.16
CA TYR A 114 -13.22 -17.74 -16.70
C TYR A 114 -13.86 -16.89 -15.59
N HIS A 115 -14.29 -17.53 -14.51
CA HIS A 115 -14.92 -16.84 -13.39
C HIS A 115 -13.92 -15.95 -12.62
N LEU A 116 -12.71 -16.45 -12.32
CA LEU A 116 -11.67 -15.62 -11.69
C LEU A 116 -11.26 -14.44 -12.58
N PHE A 117 -11.20 -14.65 -13.90
CA PHE A 117 -10.91 -13.59 -14.85
C PHE A 117 -12.03 -12.53 -14.88
N GLU A 118 -13.29 -12.94 -14.81
CA GLU A 118 -14.41 -11.99 -14.72
C GLU A 118 -14.31 -11.14 -13.45
N ILE A 119 -13.97 -11.71 -12.30
CA ILE A 119 -13.72 -10.96 -11.06
C ILE A 119 -12.57 -9.96 -11.25
N SER A 120 -11.52 -10.31 -12.00
CA SER A 120 -10.38 -9.41 -12.24
C SER A 120 -10.72 -8.15 -13.05
N LEU A 121 -11.77 -8.23 -13.88
CA LEU A 121 -12.22 -7.13 -14.73
C LEU A 121 -13.30 -6.26 -14.07
N GLN A 122 -13.82 -6.66 -12.91
CA GLN A 122 -14.79 -5.86 -12.18
C GLN A 122 -14.14 -4.59 -11.64
N GLU A 123 -14.81 -3.46 -11.84
CA GLU A 123 -14.46 -2.22 -11.14
C GLU A 123 -14.79 -2.35 -9.66
N GLN A 124 -14.09 -1.60 -8.80
CA GLN A 124 -14.43 -1.54 -7.38
C GLN A 124 -15.78 -0.82 -7.24
N THR A 125 -16.87 -1.60 -7.22
CA THR A 125 -18.22 -1.06 -7.03
C THR A 125 -18.58 -1.00 -5.55
N THR A 126 -19.55 -0.15 -5.21
CA THR A 126 -20.14 -0.06 -3.87
C THR A 126 -21.07 -1.24 -3.51
N SER A 127 -21.17 -2.26 -4.38
CA SER A 127 -22.04 -3.42 -4.14
C SER A 127 -21.39 -4.39 -3.16
N LEU A 128 -22.01 -4.57 -1.99
CA LEU A 128 -21.59 -5.55 -0.97
C LEU A 128 -21.60 -7.00 -1.49
N LEU A 129 -22.31 -7.27 -2.59
CA LEU A 129 -22.50 -8.63 -3.15
C LEU A 129 -21.50 -8.96 -4.26
N GLN A 130 -20.74 -7.98 -4.75
CA GLN A 130 -19.82 -8.16 -5.87
C GLN A 130 -18.46 -7.57 -5.50
N SER A 131 -17.55 -8.43 -5.05
CA SER A 131 -16.22 -8.02 -4.59
C SER A 131 -15.18 -8.22 -5.69
N SER A 132 -14.63 -7.11 -6.19
CA SER A 132 -13.35 -7.13 -6.89
C SER A 132 -12.25 -7.58 -5.92
N SER A 133 -11.18 -8.19 -6.42
CA SER A 133 -10.04 -8.54 -5.56
C SER A 133 -9.45 -7.26 -4.91
N PRO A 134 -9.22 -7.23 -3.59
CA PRO A 134 -8.66 -6.08 -2.89
C PRO A 134 -7.24 -5.71 -3.32
N PHE A 135 -6.56 -6.61 -4.03
CA PHE A 135 -5.23 -6.39 -4.60
C PHE A 135 -5.27 -5.72 -5.99
N ILE A 136 -6.43 -5.67 -6.65
CA ILE A 136 -6.62 -4.90 -7.89
C ILE A 136 -7.10 -3.51 -7.51
N LEU A 137 -6.15 -2.56 -7.47
CA LEU A 137 -6.37 -1.22 -6.95
C LEU A 137 -7.06 -0.28 -7.95
N THR A 138 -6.80 -0.48 -9.24
CA THR A 138 -7.33 0.34 -10.34
C THR A 138 -7.14 -0.39 -11.67
N GLN A 139 -7.94 -0.03 -12.67
CA GLN A 139 -7.84 -0.59 -14.01
C GLN A 139 -6.81 0.19 -14.83
N VAL A 140 -5.65 -0.45 -15.05
CA VAL A 140 -4.61 0.06 -15.96
C VAL A 140 -5.04 -0.12 -17.41
N PHE A 141 -5.68 -1.26 -17.73
CA PHE A 141 -6.21 -1.59 -19.05
C PHE A 141 -7.72 -1.54 -19.04
N ARG A 142 -8.33 -1.07 -20.13
CA ARG A 142 -9.79 -0.92 -20.20
C ARG A 142 -10.44 -2.30 -20.38
N PRO A 143 -11.39 -2.68 -19.52
CA PRO A 143 -12.15 -3.92 -19.72
C PRO A 143 -12.84 -3.97 -21.10
N SER A 144 -13.36 -2.83 -21.58
CA SER A 144 -13.97 -2.71 -22.91
C SER A 144 -13.00 -3.01 -24.05
N SER A 145 -11.72 -2.66 -23.90
CA SER A 145 -10.66 -2.91 -24.88
C SER A 145 -10.19 -4.37 -24.87
N ILE A 146 -10.04 -4.96 -23.67
CA ILE A 146 -9.73 -6.40 -23.50
C ILE A 146 -10.82 -7.27 -24.12
N LEU A 147 -12.09 -6.88 -23.93
CA LEU A 147 -13.27 -7.61 -24.40
C LEU A 147 -13.76 -7.15 -25.77
N HIS A 148 -12.99 -6.35 -26.51
CA HIS A 148 -13.43 -5.79 -27.78
C HIS A 148 -13.76 -6.91 -28.79
N PRO A 149 -14.93 -6.88 -29.45
CA PRO A 149 -15.43 -8.02 -30.22
C PRO A 149 -14.62 -8.35 -31.47
N THR A 150 -13.98 -7.35 -32.10
CA THR A 150 -13.28 -7.52 -33.38
C THR A 150 -11.78 -7.29 -33.29
N SER A 151 -11.31 -6.62 -32.25
CA SER A 151 -9.90 -6.25 -32.06
C SER A 151 -9.55 -6.20 -30.57
N PRO A 152 -9.63 -7.34 -29.85
CA PRO A 152 -9.36 -7.37 -28.42
C PRO A 152 -7.90 -7.02 -28.15
N ARG A 153 -7.68 -6.20 -27.12
CA ARG A 153 -6.34 -5.96 -26.56
C ARG A 153 -5.75 -7.30 -26.15
N GLN A 154 -4.63 -7.67 -26.77
CA GLN A 154 -3.94 -8.92 -26.44
C GLN A 154 -3.32 -8.81 -25.04
N LEU A 155 -3.53 -9.83 -24.22
CA LEU A 155 -2.93 -9.95 -22.89
C LEU A 155 -1.91 -11.09 -22.91
N LYS A 156 -0.70 -10.86 -22.41
CA LYS A 156 0.31 -11.92 -22.30
C LYS A 156 -0.12 -13.02 -21.33
N PRO A 157 0.26 -14.29 -21.57
CA PRO A 157 0.03 -15.39 -20.64
C PRO A 157 0.58 -15.12 -19.23
N ALA A 158 1.73 -14.43 -19.11
CA ALA A 158 2.33 -14.08 -17.82
C ALA A 158 1.41 -13.20 -16.97
N LEU A 159 0.81 -12.17 -17.60
CA LEU A 159 -0.14 -11.29 -16.94
C LEU A 159 -1.44 -12.02 -16.61
N LEU A 160 -2.01 -12.77 -17.56
CA LEU A 160 -3.24 -13.55 -17.33
C LEU A 160 -3.07 -14.50 -16.14
N SER A 161 -1.97 -15.25 -16.07
CA SER A 161 -1.66 -16.14 -14.94
C SER A 161 -1.63 -15.38 -13.63
N THR A 162 -1.02 -14.19 -13.64
CA THR A 162 -0.82 -13.38 -12.45
C THR A 162 -2.10 -12.70 -11.98
N MET A 163 -2.98 -12.29 -12.90
CA MET A 163 -4.32 -11.79 -12.58
C MET A 163 -5.18 -12.91 -11.96
N LEU A 164 -5.17 -14.11 -12.54
CA LEU A 164 -5.87 -15.27 -11.99
C LEU A 164 -5.34 -15.64 -10.60
N TRP A 165 -4.01 -15.66 -10.44
CA TRP A 165 -3.36 -15.88 -9.15
C TRP A 165 -3.76 -14.84 -8.10
N CYS A 166 -3.74 -13.56 -8.47
CA CYS A 166 -4.12 -12.44 -7.61
C CYS A 166 -5.55 -12.61 -7.08
N VAL A 167 -6.50 -12.88 -7.97
CA VAL A 167 -7.91 -13.07 -7.59
C VAL A 167 -8.12 -14.35 -6.80
N ALA A 168 -7.40 -15.43 -7.11
CA ALA A 168 -7.55 -16.71 -6.41
C ALA A 168 -7.29 -16.61 -4.89
N HIS A 169 -6.48 -15.66 -4.43
CA HIS A 169 -6.26 -15.43 -3.00
C HIS A 169 -7.52 -14.97 -2.26
N THR A 170 -8.39 -14.22 -2.94
CA THR A 170 -9.51 -13.50 -2.32
C THR A 170 -10.87 -13.97 -2.80
N ALA A 171 -10.92 -14.80 -3.84
CA ALA A 171 -12.14 -15.43 -4.32
C ALA A 171 -12.77 -16.33 -3.23
N GLU A 172 -14.09 -16.45 -3.27
CA GLU A 172 -14.83 -17.25 -2.28
C GLU A 172 -14.35 -18.70 -2.25
N GLU A 173 -14.24 -19.28 -1.05
CA GLU A 173 -13.84 -20.68 -0.87
C GLU A 173 -14.80 -21.65 -1.58
N SER A 174 -16.05 -21.21 -1.80
CA SER A 174 -17.09 -21.96 -2.50
C SER A 174 -16.74 -22.25 -3.97
N ASN A 175 -15.77 -21.54 -4.53
CA ASN A 175 -15.28 -21.71 -5.90
C ASN A 175 -14.26 -22.86 -6.03
N PHE A 176 -13.66 -23.30 -4.91
CA PHE A 176 -12.60 -24.32 -4.88
C PHE A 176 -13.08 -25.66 -4.30
N ARG A 177 -14.37 -25.97 -4.47
CA ARG A 177 -15.01 -27.18 -3.93
C ARG A 177 -14.28 -28.48 -4.34
N GLY A 178 -14.27 -29.45 -3.43
CA GLY A 178 -13.84 -30.83 -3.68
C GLY A 178 -12.53 -31.24 -3.00
N ILE A 179 -11.68 -30.29 -2.56
CA ILE A 179 -10.37 -30.59 -1.95
C ILE A 179 -10.11 -29.65 -0.75
N PRO A 180 -9.93 -30.16 0.48
CA PRO A 180 -9.46 -29.35 1.60
C PRO A 180 -8.11 -28.69 1.26
N GLY A 181 -8.05 -27.35 1.33
CA GLY A 181 -6.86 -26.60 0.93
C GLY A 181 -6.72 -26.39 -0.58
N GLY A 182 -7.76 -26.66 -1.37
CA GLY A 182 -7.77 -26.47 -2.83
C GLY A 182 -7.36 -25.06 -3.26
N ARG A 183 -7.84 -24.01 -2.58
CA ARG A 183 -7.41 -22.62 -2.86
C ARG A 183 -5.90 -22.45 -2.71
N ARG A 184 -5.31 -22.97 -1.63
CA ARG A 184 -3.87 -22.87 -1.38
C ARG A 184 -3.07 -23.57 -2.49
N GLN A 185 -3.47 -24.78 -2.87
CA GLN A 185 -2.81 -25.54 -3.95
C GLN A 185 -2.90 -24.79 -5.29
N VAL A 186 -4.08 -24.27 -5.63
CA VAL A 186 -4.27 -23.46 -6.84
C VAL A 186 -3.42 -22.19 -6.80
N CYS A 187 -3.39 -21.46 -5.68
CA CYS A 187 -2.56 -20.27 -5.53
C CYS A 187 -1.05 -20.58 -5.65
N GLU A 188 -0.56 -21.67 -5.05
CA GLU A 188 0.85 -22.08 -5.14
C GLU A 188 1.23 -22.50 -6.57
N ALA A 189 0.34 -23.23 -7.26
CA ALA A 189 0.54 -23.64 -8.65
C ALA A 189 0.49 -22.44 -9.62
N LEU A 190 -0.49 -21.55 -9.47
CA LEU A 190 -0.60 -20.33 -10.27
C LEU A 190 0.57 -19.37 -10.02
N TYR A 191 1.06 -19.25 -8.78
CA TYR A 191 2.27 -18.49 -8.49
C TYR A 191 3.47 -19.03 -9.26
N THR A 192 3.67 -20.36 -9.21
CA THR A 192 4.76 -21.04 -9.91
C THR A 192 4.66 -20.85 -11.43
N LEU A 193 3.45 -20.93 -11.98
CA LEU A 193 3.18 -20.68 -13.39
C LEU A 193 3.48 -19.22 -13.77
N SER A 194 3.00 -18.25 -13.00
CA SER A 194 3.24 -16.82 -13.22
C SER A 194 4.73 -16.51 -13.25
N VAL A 195 5.49 -17.00 -12.27
CA VAL A 195 6.95 -16.84 -12.21
C VAL A 195 7.63 -17.51 -13.40
N LYS A 196 7.17 -18.70 -13.83
CA LYS A 196 7.72 -19.38 -15.01
C LYS A 196 7.50 -18.58 -16.29
N LEU A 197 6.29 -18.02 -16.47
CA LEU A 197 5.90 -17.29 -17.67
C LEU A 197 6.55 -15.91 -17.76
N ILE A 198 6.87 -15.27 -16.63
CA ILE A 198 7.49 -13.93 -16.60
C ILE A 198 9.02 -13.96 -16.79
N ARG A 199 9.68 -15.11 -16.53
CA ARG A 199 11.15 -15.27 -16.63
C ARG A 199 11.78 -14.70 -17.90
N PRO A 200 11.23 -14.88 -19.11
CA PRO A 200 11.86 -14.33 -20.32
C PRO A 200 12.01 -12.80 -20.31
N ALA A 201 11.15 -12.10 -19.58
CA ALA A 201 11.18 -10.65 -19.41
C ALA A 201 11.92 -10.19 -18.13
N ASP A 202 12.28 -11.13 -17.25
CA ASP A 202 12.93 -10.87 -15.95
C ASP A 202 14.43 -11.18 -16.03
N PRO A 203 15.30 -10.16 -16.17
CA PRO A 203 16.74 -10.36 -16.32
C PRO A 203 17.41 -10.91 -15.05
N ASP A 204 16.77 -10.81 -13.88
CA ASP A 204 17.37 -11.17 -12.60
C ASP A 204 17.11 -12.63 -12.21
N GLU A 205 16.18 -13.31 -12.89
CA GLU A 205 15.75 -14.72 -12.68
C GLU A 205 15.44 -15.12 -11.21
N TRP A 206 15.32 -14.16 -10.28
CA TRP A 206 15.12 -14.44 -8.87
C TRP A 206 13.69 -14.92 -8.56
N SER A 207 13.53 -16.08 -7.91
CA SER A 207 12.24 -16.50 -7.36
C SER A 207 12.40 -17.36 -6.10
N ARG A 208 11.40 -17.32 -5.21
CA ARG A 208 11.36 -18.16 -4.01
C ARG A 208 11.04 -19.63 -4.32
N ALA A 209 10.22 -19.88 -5.34
CA ALA A 209 9.92 -21.24 -5.76
C ALA A 209 11.21 -21.89 -6.33
N PRO A 210 11.59 -23.09 -5.90
CA PRO A 210 12.60 -23.87 -6.60
C PRO A 210 12.07 -24.09 -8.01
N VAL A 211 12.86 -23.71 -9.01
CA VAL A 211 12.53 -23.99 -10.40
C VAL A 211 12.42 -25.51 -10.54
N LEU A 212 11.20 -26.03 -10.69
CA LEU A 212 11.00 -27.43 -11.05
C LEU A 212 11.73 -27.66 -12.38
N ASN A 213 12.70 -28.57 -12.32
CA ASN A 213 13.68 -28.99 -13.34
C ASN A 213 14.87 -28.06 -13.58
N ASP A 214 15.95 -28.34 -12.86
CA ASP A 214 17.34 -28.08 -13.26
C ASP A 214 17.77 -28.93 -14.49
N GLN A 215 16.87 -29.75 -15.05
CA GLN A 215 17.12 -30.56 -16.25
C GLN A 215 17.01 -29.79 -17.57
N ASP A 216 16.41 -28.59 -17.57
CA ASP A 216 16.42 -27.67 -18.72
C ASP A 216 17.60 -26.68 -18.68
N ARG A 217 18.48 -26.78 -17.66
CA ARG A 217 19.79 -26.13 -17.72
C ARG A 217 20.69 -26.97 -18.63
N GLU A 218 20.81 -26.57 -19.90
CA GLU A 218 21.90 -27.01 -20.78
C GLU A 218 23.23 -26.95 -20.01
N PRO A 219 23.86 -28.11 -19.71
CA PRO A 219 25.08 -28.14 -18.90
C PRO A 219 26.25 -27.67 -19.77
N GLY A 220 26.61 -26.38 -19.65
CA GLY A 220 27.83 -25.89 -20.31
C GLY A 220 27.98 -24.39 -20.50
N VAL A 221 26.95 -23.58 -20.32
CA VAL A 221 27.09 -22.12 -20.45
C VAL A 221 27.30 -21.52 -19.07
N GLY A 222 28.58 -21.37 -18.70
CA GLY A 222 28.97 -20.50 -17.60
C GLY A 222 28.36 -19.11 -17.76
N SER A 223 28.29 -18.35 -16.66
CA SER A 223 27.76 -16.98 -16.55
C SER A 223 28.40 -16.02 -17.58
N ALA A 224 28.00 -16.17 -18.83
CA ALA A 224 28.38 -15.40 -19.99
C ALA A 224 27.06 -14.87 -20.53
N MET A 225 26.95 -13.53 -20.50
CA MET A 225 25.86 -12.71 -21.00
C MET A 225 24.86 -13.49 -21.86
N ARG A 226 23.76 -13.95 -21.25
CA ARG A 226 22.61 -14.45 -22.01
C ARG A 226 22.20 -13.34 -22.98
N PRO A 227 21.85 -13.65 -24.24
CA PRO A 227 21.24 -12.66 -25.11
C PRO A 227 20.06 -12.07 -24.33
N TRP A 228 20.06 -10.76 -24.13
CA TRP A 228 18.92 -10.06 -23.57
C TRP A 228 17.68 -10.60 -24.28
N GLY A 229 16.76 -11.22 -23.53
CA GLY A 229 15.47 -11.60 -24.10
C GLY A 229 14.82 -10.39 -24.77
N PRO A 230 13.79 -10.57 -25.61
CA PRO A 230 13.03 -9.43 -26.11
C PRO A 230 12.66 -8.55 -24.91
N PRO A 231 12.86 -7.22 -24.99
CA PRO A 231 12.50 -6.34 -23.88
C PRO A 231 11.05 -6.64 -23.51
N GLY A 232 10.78 -6.80 -22.21
CA GLY A 232 9.42 -7.02 -21.71
C GLY A 232 8.47 -5.92 -22.17
N ASP A 233 7.21 -5.98 -21.79
CA ASP A 233 6.25 -4.91 -22.09
C ASP A 233 5.48 -4.46 -20.85
N VAL A 234 4.45 -3.65 -21.10
CA VAL A 234 3.55 -3.10 -20.08
C VAL A 234 2.84 -4.21 -19.31
N ASP A 235 2.53 -5.34 -19.96
CA ASP A 235 1.89 -6.49 -19.32
C ASP A 235 2.85 -7.16 -18.32
N ASP A 236 4.14 -7.29 -18.68
CA ASP A 236 5.16 -7.86 -17.79
C ASP A 236 5.42 -6.98 -16.56
N VAL A 237 5.48 -5.65 -16.75
CA VAL A 237 5.62 -4.70 -15.62
C VAL A 237 4.41 -4.78 -14.69
N LEU A 238 3.19 -4.83 -15.24
CA LEU A 238 1.99 -4.96 -14.43
C LEU A 238 1.94 -6.30 -13.68
N ALA A 239 2.37 -7.39 -14.31
CA ALA A 239 2.46 -8.69 -13.66
C ALA A 239 3.45 -8.67 -12.47
N LEU A 240 4.65 -8.08 -12.65
CA LEU A 240 5.61 -7.89 -11.55
C LEU A 240 5.05 -7.03 -10.41
N LEU A 241 4.30 -5.98 -10.75
CA LEU A 241 3.67 -5.11 -9.77
C LEU A 241 2.56 -5.81 -8.98
N ILE A 242 1.71 -6.60 -9.64
CA ILE A 242 0.70 -7.44 -8.98
C ILE A 242 1.37 -8.46 -8.05
N LEU A 243 2.47 -9.10 -8.48
CA LEU A 243 3.29 -9.97 -7.63
C LEU A 243 3.76 -9.23 -6.38
N ALA A 244 4.28 -8.00 -6.51
CA ALA A 244 4.70 -7.19 -5.38
C ALA A 244 3.53 -6.91 -4.41
N ILE A 245 2.38 -6.47 -4.93
CA ILE A 245 1.20 -6.11 -4.14
C ILE A 245 0.69 -7.33 -3.32
N VAL A 246 0.49 -8.46 -3.98
CA VAL A 246 -0.07 -9.66 -3.34
C VAL A 246 0.94 -10.26 -2.34
N VAL A 247 2.23 -10.31 -2.68
CA VAL A 247 3.28 -10.82 -1.78
C VAL A 247 3.42 -9.94 -0.53
N SER A 248 3.26 -8.62 -0.65
CA SER A 248 3.35 -7.72 0.53
C SER A 248 2.20 -7.93 1.53
N GLY A 249 1.05 -8.43 1.05
CA GLY A 249 -0.08 -8.83 1.88
C GLY A 249 0.09 -10.17 2.59
N GLY A 250 1.01 -11.03 2.13
CA GLY A 250 1.22 -12.39 2.63
C GLY A 250 2.20 -12.51 3.81
N ASP A 251 2.66 -13.74 4.07
CA ASP A 251 3.58 -14.05 5.19
C ASP A 251 5.03 -13.62 4.92
N PHE A 252 5.41 -13.52 3.65
CA PHE A 252 6.80 -13.25 3.22
C PHE A 252 6.97 -11.83 2.68
N LYS A 253 6.56 -10.86 3.50
CA LYS A 253 6.35 -9.48 3.09
C LYS A 253 7.58 -8.83 2.46
N SER A 254 8.77 -9.10 2.98
CA SER A 254 10.02 -8.49 2.49
C SER A 254 10.38 -8.88 1.06
N ASP A 255 9.88 -10.01 0.55
CA ASP A 255 10.11 -10.41 -0.85
C ASP A 255 9.37 -9.52 -1.85
N CYS A 256 8.32 -8.81 -1.43
CA CYS A 256 7.62 -7.88 -2.32
C CYS A 256 8.55 -6.77 -2.84
N LEU A 257 9.55 -6.36 -2.04
CA LEU A 257 10.50 -5.32 -2.42
C LEU A 257 11.35 -5.76 -3.62
N LYS A 258 11.67 -7.06 -3.71
CA LYS A 258 12.40 -7.61 -4.86
C LYS A 258 11.55 -7.60 -6.13
N TRP A 259 10.25 -7.90 -6.00
CA TRP A 259 9.31 -7.81 -7.13
C TRP A 259 9.07 -6.37 -7.56
N LEU A 260 8.93 -5.45 -6.61
CA LEU A 260 8.81 -4.02 -6.88
C LEU A 260 10.06 -3.48 -7.60
N ASP A 261 11.24 -3.84 -7.12
CA ASP A 261 12.52 -3.44 -7.70
C ASP A 261 12.70 -3.93 -9.15
N LYS A 262 12.27 -5.17 -9.45
CA LYS A 262 12.17 -5.68 -10.83
C LYS A 262 11.19 -4.87 -11.68
N ALA A 263 9.99 -4.58 -11.15
CA ALA A 263 8.99 -3.79 -11.86
C ALA A 263 9.52 -2.38 -12.18
N CYS A 264 10.18 -1.71 -11.22
CA CYS A 264 10.84 -0.42 -11.40
C CYS A 264 11.94 -0.46 -12.46
N ARG A 265 12.83 -1.46 -12.41
CA ARG A 265 13.87 -1.62 -13.44
C ARG A 265 13.28 -1.81 -14.82
N LEU A 266 12.33 -2.72 -14.96
CA LEU A 266 11.70 -2.98 -16.26
C LEU A 266 10.96 -1.74 -16.76
N ALA A 267 10.26 -1.02 -15.89
CA ALA A 267 9.61 0.25 -16.24
C ALA A 267 10.58 1.29 -16.81
N ILE A 268 11.76 1.44 -16.21
CA ILE A 268 12.82 2.34 -16.70
C ILE A 268 13.39 1.85 -18.03
N VAL A 269 13.64 0.54 -18.19
CA VAL A 269 14.10 -0.03 -19.47
C VAL A 269 13.09 0.25 -20.59
N LEU A 270 11.80 0.19 -20.27
CA LEU A 270 10.71 0.53 -21.19
C LEU A 270 10.42 2.03 -21.30
N LYS A 271 11.20 2.88 -20.62
CA LYS A 271 11.07 4.34 -20.60
C LYS A 271 9.66 4.81 -20.22
N LEU A 272 8.98 4.10 -19.32
CA LEU A 272 7.67 4.51 -18.81
C LEU A 272 7.74 5.85 -18.08
N ASP A 273 8.87 6.15 -17.46
CA ASP A 273 9.17 7.41 -16.79
C ASP A 273 9.42 8.58 -17.75
N GLN A 274 9.61 8.33 -19.05
CA GLN A 274 9.86 9.35 -20.08
C GLN A 274 8.79 9.34 -21.19
N GLU A 275 7.61 8.79 -20.92
CA GLU A 275 6.56 8.56 -21.93
C GLU A 275 6.20 9.83 -22.74
N ASP A 276 6.32 10.99 -22.11
CA ASP A 276 5.98 12.28 -22.70
C ASP A 276 7.19 13.22 -22.92
N GLY A 277 8.43 12.74 -22.69
CA GLY A 277 9.66 13.54 -22.80
C GLY A 277 9.86 14.18 -24.18
N ASP A 278 9.54 13.46 -25.25
CA ASP A 278 9.70 13.93 -26.63
C ASP A 278 8.66 15.00 -27.03
N SER A 279 7.58 15.15 -26.25
CA SER A 279 6.46 16.04 -26.56
C SER A 279 6.81 17.53 -26.41
N HIS A 280 7.90 17.87 -25.71
CA HIS A 280 8.37 19.26 -25.57
C HIS A 280 9.17 19.76 -26.77
N SER A 281 9.80 18.85 -27.50
CA SER A 281 10.63 19.17 -28.67
C SER A 281 9.81 19.49 -29.90
N THR A 282 8.58 19.00 -30.00
CA THR A 282 7.82 19.03 -31.26
C THR A 282 6.76 20.11 -31.35
N GLY A 283 6.32 20.77 -30.26
CA GLY A 283 5.41 21.93 -30.32
C GLY A 283 4.13 21.74 -31.15
N VAL A 284 3.82 20.51 -31.56
CA VAL A 284 2.80 20.16 -32.54
C VAL A 284 1.97 19.07 -31.89
N CYS A 285 0.94 19.50 -31.18
CA CYS A 285 -0.17 18.63 -30.86
C CYS A 285 -1.23 18.81 -31.95
N PHE A 286 -1.48 17.75 -32.72
CA PHE A 286 -2.66 17.52 -33.57
C PHE A 286 -2.78 18.31 -34.88
N GLN A 287 -1.96 17.97 -35.89
CA GLN A 287 -2.37 18.13 -37.30
C GLN A 287 -2.99 16.84 -37.89
N GLN A 288 -2.97 15.73 -37.14
CA GLN A 288 -3.62 14.48 -37.51
C GLN A 288 -4.63 14.11 -36.41
N THR A 289 -5.79 13.61 -36.81
CA THR A 289 -6.77 13.01 -35.90
C THR A 289 -6.07 11.90 -35.11
N PRO A 290 -6.01 11.98 -33.77
CA PRO A 290 -5.30 10.99 -32.97
C PRO A 290 -5.91 9.61 -33.16
N ASP A 291 -5.08 8.61 -33.45
CA ASP A 291 -5.51 7.21 -33.48
C ASP A 291 -5.81 6.74 -32.05
N ILE A 292 -7.01 6.21 -31.81
CA ILE A 292 -7.47 5.75 -30.50
C ILE A 292 -6.53 4.70 -29.91
N ALA A 293 -6.05 3.76 -30.73
CA ALA A 293 -5.14 2.71 -30.26
C ALA A 293 -3.81 3.28 -29.77
N THR A 294 -3.38 4.41 -30.34
CA THR A 294 -2.16 5.10 -29.93
C THR A 294 -2.35 5.92 -28.67
N VAL A 295 -3.48 6.63 -28.54
CA VAL A 295 -3.83 7.35 -27.30
C VAL A 295 -3.97 6.36 -26.14
N GLU A 296 -4.68 5.25 -26.37
CA GLU A 296 -4.88 4.19 -25.39
C GLU A 296 -3.55 3.60 -24.92
N ARG A 297 -2.69 3.17 -25.85
CA ARG A 297 -1.37 2.60 -25.51
C ARG A 297 -0.51 3.54 -24.66
N LYS A 298 -0.48 4.83 -25.00
CA LYS A 298 0.24 5.83 -24.19
C LYS A 298 -0.38 5.97 -22.80
N GLU A 299 -1.71 5.97 -22.72
CA GLU A 299 -2.40 6.12 -21.45
C GLU A 299 -2.23 4.90 -20.54
N GLU A 300 -2.24 3.67 -21.08
CA GLU A 300 -1.90 2.45 -20.33
C GLU A 300 -0.52 2.55 -19.68
N ARG A 301 0.45 3.11 -20.43
CA ARG A 301 1.84 3.31 -19.97
C ARG A 301 1.91 4.35 -18.86
N ARG A 302 1.21 5.48 -18.98
CA ARG A 302 1.12 6.51 -17.93
C ARG A 302 0.45 5.96 -16.67
N ARG A 303 -0.69 5.27 -16.81
CA ARG A 303 -1.42 4.66 -15.70
C ARG A 303 -0.55 3.66 -14.96
N LEU A 304 0.16 2.79 -15.67
CA LEU A 304 1.06 1.84 -15.05
C LEU A 304 2.22 2.52 -14.30
N PHE A 305 2.82 3.55 -14.89
CA PHE A 305 3.85 4.35 -14.22
C PHE A 305 3.33 4.97 -12.91
N TRP A 306 2.15 5.61 -12.95
CA TRP A 306 1.57 6.25 -11.76
C TRP A 306 1.07 5.27 -10.71
N LEU A 307 0.64 4.08 -11.10
CA LEU A 307 0.34 3.00 -10.17
C LEU A 307 1.61 2.52 -9.47
N LEU A 308 2.68 2.28 -10.23
CA LEU A 308 3.99 1.89 -9.70
C LEU A 308 4.54 2.97 -8.74
N PHE A 309 4.45 4.25 -9.12
CA PHE A 309 4.79 5.40 -8.29
C PHE A 309 4.06 5.39 -6.94
N SER A 310 2.75 5.16 -6.98
CA SER A 310 1.90 5.13 -5.79
C SER A 310 2.24 3.96 -4.86
N ILE A 311 2.50 2.78 -5.43
CA ILE A 311 2.84 1.59 -4.66
C ILE A 311 4.25 1.66 -4.09
N ASP A 312 5.20 2.25 -4.80
CA ASP A 312 6.54 2.52 -4.29
C ASP A 312 6.49 3.32 -2.97
N ARG A 313 5.73 4.41 -2.94
CA ARG A 313 5.55 5.25 -1.73
C ARG A 313 4.81 4.53 -0.62
N HIS A 314 3.74 3.80 -0.96
CA HIS A 314 3.00 2.99 0.02
C HIS A 314 3.87 1.92 0.69
N LEU A 315 4.67 1.19 -0.09
CA LEU A 315 5.57 0.17 0.44
C LEU A 315 6.79 0.79 1.14
N ALA A 316 7.29 1.94 0.68
CA ALA A 316 8.35 2.68 1.36
C ALA A 316 7.95 3.11 2.78
N LEU A 317 6.73 3.63 2.95
CA LEU A 317 6.14 3.85 4.27
C LEU A 317 6.05 2.52 5.04
N SER A 318 5.49 1.47 4.44
CA SER A 318 5.27 0.18 5.12
C SER A 318 6.54 -0.49 5.64
N PHE A 319 7.66 -0.38 4.91
CA PHE A 319 8.91 -1.07 5.21
C PHE A 319 10.03 -0.14 5.71
N ASN A 320 9.70 1.12 6.02
CA ASN A 320 10.68 2.13 6.42
C ASN A 320 11.85 2.21 5.41
N SER A 321 11.56 2.13 4.12
CA SER A 321 12.56 2.23 3.06
C SER A 321 12.50 3.58 2.37
N THR A 322 13.54 3.92 1.60
CA THR A 322 13.50 5.08 0.71
C THR A 322 12.61 4.79 -0.49
N VAL A 323 12.11 5.83 -1.15
CA VAL A 323 11.41 5.71 -2.44
C VAL A 323 12.37 5.30 -3.55
N HIS A 324 11.95 4.42 -4.46
CA HIS A 324 12.72 4.04 -5.65
C HIS A 324 12.55 5.07 -6.76
N ILE A 325 11.32 5.53 -7.00
CA ILE A 325 10.99 6.55 -8.01
C ILE A 325 11.10 7.91 -7.34
N ARG A 326 12.24 8.56 -7.56
CA ARG A 326 12.54 9.89 -7.01
C ARG A 326 11.76 10.97 -7.74
N ASP A 327 11.36 12.00 -6.99
CA ASP A 327 10.69 13.15 -7.59
C ASP A 327 11.65 13.95 -8.49
N GLY A 328 11.13 14.39 -9.63
CA GLY A 328 11.88 15.14 -10.66
C GLY A 328 12.67 14.30 -11.66
N THR A 329 12.63 12.96 -11.60
CA THR A 329 13.33 12.11 -12.58
C THR A 329 12.48 11.69 -13.79
N TYR A 330 11.22 12.11 -13.85
CA TYR A 330 10.24 11.61 -14.80
C TYR A 330 9.55 12.73 -15.58
N TYR A 331 9.08 12.38 -16.78
CA TYR A 331 8.44 13.24 -17.75
C TYR A 331 7.17 12.57 -18.29
N VAL A 332 6.14 12.53 -17.43
CA VAL A 332 4.90 11.80 -17.67
C VAL A 332 3.72 12.72 -17.37
N PHE A 333 2.74 12.78 -18.27
CA PHE A 333 1.49 13.48 -18.00
C PHE A 333 0.70 12.77 -16.90
N GLN A 334 -0.05 13.55 -16.12
CA GLN A 334 -1.04 13.04 -15.19
C GLN A 334 -2.01 12.09 -15.92
N PRO A 335 -2.47 11.03 -15.24
CA PRO A 335 -3.40 10.08 -15.83
C PRO A 335 -4.74 10.75 -16.13
N LEU A 336 -5.43 10.27 -17.15
CA LEU A 336 -6.77 10.75 -17.49
C LEU A 336 -7.74 10.44 -16.35
N PRO A 337 -8.69 11.36 -16.07
CA PRO A 337 -9.80 11.10 -15.16
C PRO A 337 -10.51 9.78 -15.50
N GLU A 338 -10.99 9.05 -14.49
CA GLU A 338 -11.48 7.68 -14.69
C GLU A 338 -12.66 7.63 -15.67
N PHE A 339 -13.56 8.61 -15.62
CA PHE A 339 -14.68 8.70 -16.55
C PHE A 339 -14.25 8.94 -18.01
N VAL A 340 -13.15 9.67 -18.24
CA VAL A 340 -12.59 9.89 -19.58
C VAL A 340 -11.96 8.61 -20.09
N TRP A 341 -11.28 7.88 -19.21
CA TRP A 341 -10.64 6.62 -19.56
C TRP A 341 -11.65 5.51 -19.87
N ALA A 342 -12.68 5.36 -19.04
CA ALA A 342 -13.73 4.37 -19.23
C ALA A 342 -14.46 4.54 -20.58
N SER A 343 -14.62 5.78 -21.04
CA SER A 343 -15.27 6.13 -22.32
C SER A 343 -14.35 6.93 -23.24
N LEU A 344 -13.15 6.41 -23.50
CA LEU A 344 -12.13 7.09 -24.31
C LEU A 344 -12.62 7.38 -25.73
N GLU A 345 -13.42 6.47 -26.31
CA GLU A 345 -13.99 6.59 -27.65
C GLU A 345 -14.79 7.89 -27.80
N ASP A 346 -15.57 8.24 -26.78
CA ASP A 346 -16.42 9.42 -26.75
C ASP A 346 -15.68 10.69 -26.30
N ASN A 347 -14.48 10.54 -25.72
CA ASN A 347 -13.74 11.63 -25.06
C ASN A 347 -12.33 11.85 -25.65
N LEU A 348 -12.08 11.42 -26.89
CA LEU A 348 -10.76 11.44 -27.50
C LEU A 348 -10.12 12.84 -27.57
N GLU A 349 -10.91 13.88 -27.88
CA GLU A 349 -10.44 15.27 -27.90
C GLU A 349 -10.01 15.74 -26.50
N ARG A 350 -10.78 15.38 -25.48
CA ARG A 350 -10.50 15.71 -24.08
C ARG A 350 -9.28 14.95 -23.55
N ALA A 351 -9.07 13.71 -24.00
CA ALA A 351 -7.92 12.90 -23.66
C ALA A 351 -6.58 13.49 -24.16
N CYS A 352 -6.68 14.31 -25.21
CA CYS A 352 -5.58 14.88 -25.95
C CYS A 352 -5.23 16.32 -25.54
N THR A 353 -6.08 17.02 -24.81
CA THR A 353 -5.96 18.46 -24.54
C THR A 353 -5.67 18.76 -23.07
N ASN A 354 -4.98 19.88 -22.80
CA ASN A 354 -4.72 20.41 -21.44
C ASN A 354 -4.13 19.41 -20.44
N ARG A 355 -3.23 18.53 -20.89
CA ARG A 355 -2.54 17.56 -20.02
C ARG A 355 -1.53 18.28 -19.13
N GLN A 356 -1.59 18.02 -17.83
CA GLN A 356 -0.59 18.49 -16.86
C GLN A 356 0.53 17.47 -16.71
N LEU A 357 1.76 17.95 -16.63
CA LEU A 357 2.94 17.11 -16.46
C LEU A 357 3.29 16.97 -14.96
N GLY A 358 3.78 15.79 -14.58
CA GLY A 358 4.27 15.54 -13.23
C GLY A 358 3.17 15.14 -12.25
N PRO A 359 3.50 14.94 -10.98
CA PRO A 359 2.57 14.41 -10.02
C PRO A 359 1.57 15.51 -9.63
N PRO A 360 0.27 15.19 -9.46
CA PRO A 360 -0.70 16.16 -8.98
C PRO A 360 -0.47 16.48 -7.50
N THR A 361 -0.79 17.70 -7.09
CA THR A 361 -0.81 18.15 -5.68
C THR A 361 -2.20 18.59 -5.22
N THR A 362 -3.22 18.30 -6.02
CA THR A 362 -4.63 18.62 -5.75
C THR A 362 -5.49 17.42 -6.13
N ILE A 363 -6.55 17.20 -5.36
CA ILE A 363 -7.54 16.15 -5.62
C ILE A 363 -8.48 16.64 -6.72
N SER A 364 -8.56 15.90 -7.82
CA SER A 364 -9.36 16.27 -9.00
C SER A 364 -10.69 15.50 -9.13
N GLY A 365 -10.88 14.46 -8.32
CA GLY A 365 -11.99 13.52 -8.42
C GLY A 365 -11.88 12.40 -7.39
N PHE A 366 -12.68 11.34 -7.56
CA PHE A 366 -12.80 10.24 -6.59
C PHE A 366 -12.23 8.91 -7.11
N GLY A 367 -11.80 8.83 -8.37
CA GLY A 367 -11.08 7.68 -8.88
C GLY A 367 -9.70 7.54 -8.22
N PHE A 368 -9.13 6.33 -8.24
CA PHE A 368 -7.85 6.02 -7.61
C PHE A 368 -6.77 7.07 -7.90
N TYR A 369 -6.51 7.37 -9.18
CA TYR A 369 -5.49 8.36 -9.54
C TYR A 369 -5.86 9.81 -9.22
N GLU A 370 -7.14 10.12 -9.08
CA GLU A 370 -7.60 11.50 -8.89
C GLU A 370 -7.50 11.95 -7.44
N TYR A 371 -7.64 11.01 -6.49
CA TYR A 371 -7.52 11.30 -5.07
C TYR A 371 -6.26 10.69 -4.43
N PHE A 372 -5.90 9.45 -4.77
CA PHE A 372 -4.82 8.74 -4.07
C PHE A 372 -3.45 9.19 -4.56
N LEU A 373 -3.29 9.44 -5.86
CA LEU A 373 -2.01 9.87 -6.42
C LEU A 373 -1.51 11.20 -5.81
N PRO A 374 -2.32 12.27 -5.66
CA PRO A 374 -1.89 13.47 -4.94
C PRO A 374 -1.43 13.21 -3.51
N LEU A 375 -2.10 12.30 -2.80
CA LEU A 375 -1.71 11.92 -1.44
C LEU A 375 -0.37 11.17 -1.43
N MET A 376 -0.11 10.35 -2.45
CA MET A 376 1.17 9.66 -2.60
C MET A 376 2.29 10.64 -2.97
N THR A 377 2.02 11.67 -3.77
CA THR A 377 2.97 12.78 -4.02
C THR A 377 3.45 13.37 -2.70
N VAL A 378 2.50 13.77 -1.84
CA VAL A 378 2.80 14.33 -0.52
C VAL A 378 3.54 13.31 0.36
N LEU A 379 3.10 12.05 0.36
CA LEU A 379 3.76 11.00 1.14
C LEU A 379 5.23 10.81 0.75
N GLY A 380 5.58 10.95 -0.53
CA GLY A 380 6.97 10.94 -1.00
C GLY A 380 7.83 11.97 -0.30
N ASP A 381 7.38 13.22 -0.27
CA ASP A 381 8.07 14.32 0.43
C ASP A 381 8.21 14.05 1.93
N ILE A 382 7.16 13.51 2.57
CA ILE A 382 7.20 13.17 4.00
C ILE A 382 8.23 12.05 4.24
N ILE A 383 8.28 11.02 3.40
CA ILE A 383 9.27 9.93 3.47
C ILE A 383 10.69 10.50 3.37
N ASP A 384 10.94 11.42 2.45
CA ASP A 384 12.26 12.04 2.27
C ASP A 384 12.66 12.90 3.48
N ILE A 385 11.72 13.66 4.06
CA ILE A 385 11.94 14.40 5.31
C ILE A 385 12.30 13.44 6.45
N HIS A 386 11.54 12.35 6.61
CA HIS A 386 11.78 11.33 7.63
C HIS A 386 13.18 10.71 7.51
N HIS A 387 13.56 10.23 6.33
CA HIS A 387 14.88 9.63 6.11
C HIS A 387 16.02 10.63 6.27
N ARG A 388 15.79 11.90 5.91
CA ARG A 388 16.75 12.97 6.17
C ARG A 388 16.96 13.19 7.67
N ARG A 389 15.89 13.17 8.49
CA ARG A 389 15.98 13.24 9.97
C ARG A 389 16.77 12.06 10.53
N CYS A 390 16.58 10.86 9.98
CA CYS A 390 17.31 9.66 10.38
C CYS A 390 18.74 9.58 9.83
N HIS A 391 19.16 10.51 8.96
CA HIS A 391 20.45 10.45 8.29
C HIS A 391 21.60 10.90 9.23
N PRO A 392 22.69 10.12 9.40
CA PRO A 392 23.75 10.40 10.39
C PRO A 392 24.42 11.77 10.28
N ARG A 393 24.47 12.34 9.08
CA ARG A 393 25.09 13.65 8.82
C ARG A 393 24.10 14.79 8.59
N LEU A 394 22.88 14.48 8.15
CA LEU A 394 21.92 15.49 7.67
C LEU A 394 20.76 15.69 8.64
N GLY A 395 20.58 14.80 9.63
CA GLY A 395 19.47 14.87 10.58
C GLY A 395 19.48 16.07 11.51
N LYS A 396 20.61 16.79 11.62
CA LYS A 396 20.71 18.04 12.40
C LYS A 396 20.36 19.30 11.60
N ILE A 397 20.16 19.19 10.29
CA ILE A 397 19.88 20.34 9.44
C ILE A 397 18.39 20.66 9.53
N ASP A 398 18.07 21.92 9.81
CA ASP A 398 16.70 22.43 9.87
C ASP A 398 15.87 22.02 8.64
N ASP A 399 14.69 21.49 8.90
CA ASP A 399 13.74 20.97 7.92
C ASP A 399 12.41 21.73 7.92
N ARG A 400 12.29 22.83 8.68
CA ARG A 400 11.08 23.66 8.76
C ARG A 400 10.52 24.06 7.40
N ALA A 401 11.37 24.51 6.48
CA ALA A 401 10.92 24.89 5.13
C ALA A 401 10.35 23.69 4.35
N SER A 402 10.95 22.50 4.50
CA SER A 402 10.45 21.26 3.89
C SER A 402 9.13 20.83 4.52
N ILE A 403 8.98 20.94 5.85
CA ILE A 403 7.72 20.68 6.55
C ILE A 403 6.63 21.62 6.05
N THR A 404 6.89 22.92 5.98
CA THR A 404 5.91 23.92 5.50
C THR A 404 5.53 23.66 4.04
N ALA A 405 6.47 23.25 3.19
CA ALA A 405 6.16 22.88 1.81
C ALA A 405 5.19 21.69 1.74
N ALA A 406 5.48 20.61 2.49
CA ALA A 406 4.60 19.44 2.56
C ALA A 406 3.23 19.78 3.17
N GLU A 407 3.18 20.57 4.24
CA GLU A 407 1.95 21.03 4.89
C GLU A 407 1.08 21.84 3.92
N ASN A 408 1.67 22.73 3.12
CA ASN A 408 0.95 23.49 2.09
C ASN A 408 0.35 22.58 1.01
N MET A 409 1.03 21.48 0.65
CA MET A 409 0.45 20.51 -0.29
C MET A 409 -0.72 19.74 0.32
N ILE A 410 -0.65 19.35 1.60
CA ILE A 410 -1.78 18.73 2.31
C ILE A 410 -2.97 19.70 2.31
N ILE A 411 -2.74 20.98 2.64
CA ILE A 411 -3.77 22.03 2.62
C ILE A 411 -4.36 22.20 1.21
N SER A 412 -3.54 22.14 0.16
CA SER A 412 -4.02 22.21 -1.22
C SER A 412 -4.96 21.04 -1.55
N CYS A 413 -4.61 19.81 -1.13
CA CYS A 413 -5.48 18.65 -1.24
C CYS A 413 -6.79 18.85 -0.46
N GLU A 414 -6.75 19.29 0.80
CA GLU A 414 -7.94 19.58 1.62
C GLU A 414 -8.88 20.60 0.95
N GLN A 415 -8.32 21.69 0.42
CA GLN A 415 -9.10 22.73 -0.27
C GLN A 415 -9.75 22.20 -1.55
N SER A 416 -9.01 21.41 -2.35
CA SER A 416 -9.54 20.81 -3.57
C SER A 416 -10.62 19.76 -3.28
N LEU A 417 -10.49 18.96 -2.22
CA LEU A 417 -11.52 18.02 -1.78
C LEU A 417 -12.80 18.74 -1.35
N ALA A 418 -12.68 19.81 -0.55
CA ALA A 418 -13.81 20.63 -0.13
C ALA A 418 -14.52 21.31 -1.33
N ALA A 419 -13.76 21.76 -2.33
CA ALA A 419 -14.31 22.33 -3.55
C ALA A 419 -15.10 21.29 -4.36
N LEU A 420 -14.62 20.05 -4.45
CA LEU A 420 -15.32 18.96 -5.13
C LEU A 420 -16.63 18.60 -4.44
N GLN A 421 -16.63 18.46 -3.10
CA GLN A 421 -17.85 18.22 -2.32
C GLN A 421 -18.93 19.29 -2.57
N GLY A 422 -18.52 20.55 -2.72
CA GLY A 422 -19.43 21.67 -2.98
C GLY A 422 -20.02 21.68 -4.40
N GLN A 423 -19.36 21.04 -5.36
CA GLN A 423 -19.79 20.99 -6.77
C GLN A 423 -20.64 19.76 -7.09
N THR A 424 -20.50 18.68 -6.33
CA THR A 424 -21.28 17.46 -6.52
C THR A 424 -22.72 17.62 -6.00
N PRO A 425 -23.77 17.41 -6.83
CA PRO A 425 -25.14 17.39 -6.34
C PRO A 425 -25.31 16.29 -5.28
N ARG A 426 -25.93 16.62 -4.14
CA ARG A 426 -26.23 15.64 -3.08
C ARG A 426 -26.95 14.43 -3.68
N GLY A 427 -26.33 13.24 -3.60
CA GLY A 427 -26.90 11.97 -4.04
C GLY A 427 -26.24 11.29 -5.24
N TYR A 428 -25.24 11.91 -5.89
CA TYR A 428 -24.57 11.31 -7.07
C TYR A 428 -23.21 10.65 -6.78
N VAL A 429 -22.59 10.93 -5.63
CA VAL A 429 -21.33 10.29 -5.20
C VAL A 429 -21.55 9.69 -3.82
N SER A 430 -21.08 8.47 -3.59
CA SER A 430 -21.04 7.88 -2.25
C SER A 430 -20.18 8.78 -1.36
N ASP A 431 -20.63 9.17 -0.16
CA ASP A 431 -19.81 9.95 0.78
C ASP A 431 -18.55 9.19 1.28
N GLN A 432 -18.39 7.93 0.84
CA GLN A 432 -17.35 7.00 1.26
C GLN A 432 -15.94 7.42 0.79
N PRO A 433 -15.64 7.66 -0.51
CA PRO A 433 -14.28 8.04 -0.93
C PRO A 433 -13.83 9.36 -0.31
N VAL A 434 -14.77 10.29 -0.13
CA VAL A 434 -14.56 11.57 0.54
C VAL A 434 -14.06 11.37 1.97
N SER A 435 -14.81 10.61 2.78
CA SER A 435 -14.45 10.36 4.18
C SER A 435 -13.11 9.62 4.31
N GLN A 436 -12.78 8.78 3.33
CA GLN A 436 -11.48 8.12 3.27
C GLN A 436 -10.34 9.06 2.88
N CYS A 437 -10.57 9.98 1.94
CA CYS A 437 -9.60 11.02 1.62
C CYS A 437 -9.28 11.86 2.86
N GLU A 438 -10.32 12.29 3.60
CA GLU A 438 -10.17 13.04 4.86
C GLU A 438 -9.35 12.25 5.90
N LEU A 439 -9.62 10.95 6.06
CA LEU A 439 -8.84 10.07 6.92
C LEU A 439 -7.35 10.07 6.52
N LEU A 440 -7.05 9.85 5.24
CA LEU A 440 -5.67 9.81 4.76
C LEU A 440 -4.96 11.16 4.92
N LEU A 441 -5.64 12.28 4.64
CA LEU A 441 -5.09 13.62 4.84
C LEU A 441 -4.70 13.86 6.31
N HIS A 442 -5.55 13.47 7.26
CA HIS A 442 -5.19 13.54 8.67
C HIS A 442 -4.02 12.62 9.03
N VAL A 443 -3.94 11.43 8.45
CA VAL A 443 -2.79 10.54 8.67
C VAL A 443 -1.50 11.15 8.07
N LEU A 444 -1.55 11.84 6.93
CA LEU A 444 -0.38 12.55 6.39
C LEU A 444 0.11 13.66 7.33
N HIS A 445 -0.81 14.42 7.95
CA HIS A 445 -0.42 15.38 9.00
C HIS A 445 0.22 14.69 10.21
N VAL A 446 -0.32 13.54 10.64
CA VAL A 446 0.27 12.72 11.71
C VAL A 446 1.68 12.25 11.32
N LEU A 447 1.89 11.81 10.08
CA LEU A 447 3.21 11.38 9.60
C LEU A 447 4.19 12.54 9.47
N LEU A 448 3.74 13.73 9.07
CA LEU A 448 4.61 14.90 8.89
C LEU A 448 5.14 15.44 10.23
N HIS A 449 4.26 15.51 11.23
CA HIS A 449 4.55 16.11 12.53
C HIS A 449 4.92 15.11 13.63
N GLY A 450 4.54 13.84 13.46
CA GLY A 450 4.70 12.76 14.42
C GLY A 450 6.03 12.04 14.32
N ASN A 451 6.43 11.38 15.42
CA ASN A 451 7.46 10.35 15.34
C ASN A 451 6.85 9.09 14.70
N TRP A 452 7.55 8.48 13.75
CA TRP A 452 7.05 7.29 13.06
C TRP A 452 7.19 6.02 13.88
N ASP A 453 8.11 6.01 14.85
CA ASP A 453 8.43 4.81 15.61
C ASP A 453 7.67 4.78 16.96
N PRO A 454 6.81 3.77 17.20
CA PRO A 454 5.96 3.74 18.38
C PRO A 454 6.74 3.54 19.68
N ILE A 455 7.89 2.85 19.64
CA ILE A 455 8.72 2.68 20.83
C ILE A 455 9.43 3.99 21.16
N SER A 456 10.07 4.61 20.18
CA SER A 456 10.70 5.92 20.38
C SER A 456 9.68 6.95 20.90
N MET A 457 8.44 6.90 20.40
CA MET A 457 7.35 7.75 20.87
C MET A 457 6.94 7.48 22.33
N LEU A 458 6.94 6.21 22.77
CA LEU A 458 6.60 5.83 24.15
C LEU A 458 7.74 6.16 25.14
N GLU A 459 8.99 6.02 24.71
CA GLU A 459 10.18 6.39 25.47
C GLU A 459 10.37 7.91 25.58
N GLU A 460 9.82 8.67 24.63
CA GLU A 460 9.88 10.13 24.62
C GLU A 460 9.28 10.71 25.91
N SER A 461 10.11 11.44 26.63
CA SER A 461 9.77 12.10 27.90
C SER A 461 10.21 13.56 27.92
N GLY A 462 10.71 14.08 26.79
CA GLY A 462 11.33 15.39 26.67
C GLY A 462 10.52 16.42 25.88
N ASP A 463 11.25 17.31 25.20
CA ASP A 463 10.78 18.57 24.59
C ASP A 463 9.72 18.40 23.49
N TRP A 464 9.67 17.24 22.83
CA TRP A 464 8.73 17.02 21.72
C TRP A 464 7.27 17.05 22.19
N ILE A 465 6.94 16.45 23.33
CA ILE A 465 5.56 16.41 23.87
C ILE A 465 5.03 17.82 24.18
N SER A 466 5.92 18.77 24.49
CA SER A 466 5.58 20.17 24.69
C SER A 466 5.59 21.02 23.41
N SER A 467 5.88 20.43 22.25
CA SER A 467 6.04 21.17 20.98
C SER A 467 4.72 21.40 20.25
N GLU A 468 4.69 22.41 19.38
CA GLU A 468 3.57 22.64 18.45
C GLU A 468 3.35 21.46 17.50
N SER A 469 4.44 20.80 17.07
CA SER A 469 4.37 19.61 16.20
C SER A 469 3.59 18.47 16.86
N PHE A 470 3.80 18.26 18.16
CA PHE A 470 3.03 17.28 18.92
C PHE A 470 1.55 17.65 19.01
N LEU A 471 1.22 18.92 19.26
CA LEU A 471 -0.17 19.37 19.31
C LEU A 471 -0.89 19.17 17.96
N LYS A 472 -0.22 19.48 16.84
CA LYS A 472 -0.74 19.20 15.48
C LYS A 472 -0.96 17.70 15.27
N CYS A 473 0.05 16.88 15.57
CA CYS A 473 -0.02 15.42 15.46
C CYS A 473 -1.17 14.83 16.30
N ALA A 474 -1.32 15.29 17.54
CA ALA A 474 -2.37 14.88 18.46
C ALA A 474 -3.76 15.22 17.93
N SER A 475 -3.96 16.47 17.51
CA SER A 475 -5.23 16.96 16.97
C SER A 475 -5.64 16.15 15.74
N HIS A 476 -4.72 15.97 14.79
CA HIS A 476 -5.01 15.24 13.56
C HIS A 476 -5.27 13.74 13.79
N ALA A 477 -4.67 13.10 14.80
CA ALA A 477 -4.99 11.71 15.11
C ALA A 477 -6.40 11.54 15.70
N VAL A 478 -6.87 12.50 16.51
CA VAL A 478 -8.26 12.50 16.97
C VAL A 478 -9.20 12.74 15.77
N SER A 479 -8.93 13.74 14.94
CA SER A 479 -9.72 13.99 13.72
C SER A 479 -9.70 12.82 12.74
N ALA A 480 -8.59 12.10 12.62
CA ALA A 480 -8.49 10.85 11.84
C ALA A 480 -9.46 9.79 12.39
N SER A 481 -9.56 9.63 13.71
CA SER A 481 -10.51 8.70 14.32
C SER A 481 -11.98 9.11 14.05
N GLU A 482 -12.29 10.40 14.01
CA GLU A 482 -13.62 10.90 13.67
C GLU A 482 -13.96 10.67 12.20
N ALA A 483 -13.00 10.92 11.29
CA ALA A 483 -13.13 10.61 9.87
C ALA A 483 -13.33 9.10 9.65
N LEU A 484 -12.55 8.26 10.36
CA LEU A 484 -12.70 6.81 10.33
C LEU A 484 -14.07 6.36 10.86
N SER A 485 -14.62 7.01 11.87
CA SER A 485 -15.99 6.72 12.32
C SER A 485 -17.02 7.01 11.24
N ARG A 486 -16.83 8.06 10.41
CA ARG A 486 -17.69 8.33 9.25
C ARG A 486 -17.52 7.25 8.18
N VAL A 487 -16.26 6.87 7.88
CA VAL A 487 -15.97 5.75 6.96
C VAL A 487 -16.68 4.48 7.41
N LEU A 488 -16.59 4.08 8.68
CA LEU A 488 -17.25 2.88 9.21
C LEU A 488 -18.78 2.94 9.17
N ASN A 489 -19.38 4.12 9.19
CA ASN A 489 -20.83 4.27 9.05
C ASN A 489 -21.28 4.10 7.59
N LEU A 490 -20.41 4.44 6.63
CA LEU A 490 -20.67 4.34 5.20
C LEU A 490 -20.26 2.98 4.63
N ASP A 491 -19.19 2.40 5.16
CA ASP A 491 -18.57 1.13 4.76
C ASP A 491 -18.22 0.30 6.01
N PRO A 492 -19.22 -0.37 6.61
CA PRO A 492 -19.04 -1.12 7.85
C PRO A 492 -18.07 -2.31 7.75
N GLU A 493 -17.77 -2.76 6.53
CA GLU A 493 -16.86 -3.87 6.24
C GLU A 493 -15.50 -3.40 5.70
N LEU A 494 -15.28 -2.08 5.59
CA LEU A 494 -14.05 -1.47 5.04
C LEU A 494 -13.63 -2.12 3.71
N THR A 495 -14.58 -2.31 2.82
CA THR A 495 -14.43 -2.98 1.52
C THR A 495 -13.72 -2.14 0.48
N PHE A 496 -13.73 -0.81 0.63
CA PHE A 496 -13.05 0.07 -0.30
C PHE A 496 -11.56 0.17 0.04
N MET A 497 -10.73 -0.28 -0.91
CA MET A 497 -9.26 -0.29 -0.84
C MET A 497 -8.64 -0.85 0.46
N PRO A 498 -9.09 -2.02 0.95
CA PRO A 498 -8.67 -2.58 2.24
C PRO A 498 -7.17 -2.89 2.30
N TYR A 499 -6.55 -3.21 1.15
CA TYR A 499 -5.11 -3.44 1.04
C TYR A 499 -4.28 -2.23 1.50
N LEU A 500 -4.64 -1.03 1.04
CA LEU A 500 -3.86 0.18 1.32
C LEU A 500 -4.13 0.72 2.73
N LEU A 501 -5.38 0.60 3.20
CA LEU A 501 -5.84 1.26 4.42
C LEU A 501 -5.04 0.88 5.66
N GLY A 502 -4.53 -0.35 5.73
CA GLY A 502 -3.98 -0.91 6.96
C GLY A 502 -2.76 -0.19 7.54
N ILE A 503 -1.84 0.28 6.69
CA ILE A 503 -0.65 1.01 7.15
C ILE A 503 -1.02 2.41 7.66
N TYR A 504 -2.02 3.04 7.05
CA TYR A 504 -2.48 4.38 7.45
C TYR A 504 -3.24 4.34 8.78
N LEU A 505 -4.06 3.30 9.01
CA LEU A 505 -4.68 3.06 10.32
C LEU A 505 -3.63 2.85 11.41
N LEU A 506 -2.54 2.14 11.08
CA LEU A 506 -1.44 1.90 12.01
C LEU A 506 -0.76 3.21 12.39
N HIS A 507 -0.24 3.97 11.42
CA HIS A 507 0.47 5.21 11.70
C HIS A 507 -0.41 6.30 12.33
N GLY A 508 -1.69 6.39 11.92
CA GLY A 508 -2.65 7.30 12.54
C GLY A 508 -2.95 7.00 14.02
N SER A 509 -2.57 5.82 14.51
CA SER A 509 -2.93 5.34 15.85
C SER A 509 -1.77 5.31 16.87
N PHE A 510 -0.52 5.53 16.45
CA PHE A 510 0.62 5.49 17.37
C PHE A 510 0.53 6.55 18.48
N ILE A 511 0.08 7.76 18.14
CA ILE A 511 -0.11 8.81 19.15
C ILE A 511 -1.28 8.51 20.09
N LEU A 512 -2.33 7.84 19.60
CA LEU A 512 -3.44 7.38 20.44
C LEU A 512 -2.98 6.28 21.41
N LEU A 513 -2.06 5.41 20.97
CA LEU A 513 -1.40 4.45 21.84
C LEU A 513 -0.58 5.15 22.94
N LEU A 514 0.18 6.21 22.61
CA LEU A 514 0.88 7.03 23.60
C LEU A 514 -0.10 7.60 24.63
N PHE A 515 -1.20 8.21 24.19
CA PHE A 515 -2.21 8.73 25.12
C PHE A 515 -2.81 7.63 25.99
N ALA A 516 -3.14 6.47 25.41
CA ALA A 516 -3.64 5.34 26.16
C ALA A 516 -2.64 4.82 27.21
N ASP A 517 -1.34 4.86 26.90
CA ASP A 517 -0.30 4.45 27.84
C ASP A 517 -0.10 5.44 29.00
N ARG A 518 -0.27 6.74 28.74
CA ARG A 518 -0.09 7.83 29.73
C ARG A 518 -1.35 8.17 30.53
N MET A 519 -2.55 7.75 30.07
CA MET A 519 -3.82 7.95 30.79
C MET A 519 -3.83 7.52 32.27
N PRO A 520 -3.20 6.40 32.69
CA PRO A 520 -3.10 6.05 34.12
C PRO A 520 -2.42 7.12 34.98
N GLN A 521 -1.53 7.93 34.41
CA GLN A 521 -0.79 8.99 35.09
C GLN A 521 -1.52 10.34 35.00
N LEU A 522 -2.10 10.65 33.83
CA LEU A 522 -2.72 11.95 33.53
C LEU A 522 -4.22 12.03 33.82
N GLY A 523 -4.86 10.89 34.07
CA GLY A 523 -6.31 10.79 34.27
C GLY A 523 -7.09 10.41 32.99
N PRO A 524 -8.37 10.03 33.15
CA PRO A 524 -9.18 9.52 32.05
C PRO A 524 -9.57 10.62 31.05
N ASN A 525 -9.31 10.40 29.77
CA ASN A 525 -9.79 11.27 28.68
C ASN A 525 -10.82 10.53 27.82
N LYS A 526 -12.05 11.07 27.74
CA LYS A 526 -13.15 10.43 26.98
C LYS A 526 -12.89 10.43 25.46
N SER A 527 -12.43 11.55 24.90
CA SER A 527 -12.16 11.66 23.46
C SER A 527 -11.10 10.66 23.01
N VAL A 528 -10.00 10.52 23.78
CA VAL A 528 -8.97 9.52 23.50
C VAL A 528 -9.51 8.09 23.61
N LYS A 529 -10.35 7.79 24.62
CA LYS A 529 -10.97 6.46 24.77
C LYS A 529 -11.86 6.13 23.58
N ASP A 530 -12.70 7.06 23.15
CA ASP A 530 -13.61 6.88 22.03
C ASP A 530 -12.81 6.70 20.71
N ALA A 531 -11.78 7.52 20.50
CA ALA A 531 -10.84 7.39 19.37
C ALA A 531 -10.15 6.03 19.33
N CYS A 532 -9.64 5.54 20.47
CA CYS A 532 -9.03 4.22 20.57
C CYS A 532 -10.00 3.09 20.24
N GLU A 533 -11.25 3.16 20.71
CA GLU A 533 -12.26 2.13 20.39
C GLU A 533 -12.64 2.12 18.91
N ILE A 534 -12.74 3.29 18.27
CA ILE A 534 -12.98 3.38 16.81
C ILE A 534 -11.83 2.72 16.04
N ILE A 535 -10.58 3.02 16.40
CA ILE A 535 -9.39 2.45 15.75
C ILE A 535 -9.28 0.95 15.98
N ILE A 536 -9.57 0.48 17.20
CA ILE A 536 -9.60 -0.94 17.52
C ILE A 536 -10.65 -1.64 16.64
N ARG A 537 -11.87 -1.11 16.59
CA ARG A 537 -12.95 -1.65 15.75
C ARG A 537 -12.55 -1.69 14.27
N ALA A 538 -11.95 -0.63 13.75
CA ALA A 538 -11.49 -0.59 12.37
C ALA A 538 -10.43 -1.66 12.08
N HIS A 539 -9.45 -1.85 12.97
CA HIS A 539 -8.47 -2.94 12.83
C HIS A 539 -9.12 -4.33 12.90
N GLU A 540 -10.21 -4.51 13.66
CA GLU A 540 -10.95 -5.77 13.68
C GLU A 540 -11.59 -6.08 12.34
N ILE A 541 -12.24 -5.08 11.75
CA ILE A 541 -12.90 -5.17 10.46
C ILE A 541 -11.85 -5.36 9.35
N CYS A 542 -10.77 -4.56 9.34
CA CYS A 542 -9.69 -4.74 8.37
C CYS A 542 -9.11 -6.15 8.39
N VAL A 543 -8.92 -6.75 9.57
CA VAL A 543 -8.40 -8.12 9.68
C VAL A 543 -9.37 -9.15 9.12
N THR A 544 -10.69 -8.93 9.21
CA THR A 544 -11.68 -9.81 8.59
C THR A 544 -11.73 -9.65 7.08
N THR A 545 -11.54 -8.43 6.57
CA THR A 545 -11.58 -8.11 5.13
C THR A 545 -10.29 -8.51 4.41
N LEU A 546 -9.14 -8.19 4.99
CA LEU A 546 -7.83 -8.60 4.51
C LEU A 546 -6.92 -8.94 5.70
N ASN A 547 -6.72 -10.23 5.90
CA ASN A 547 -5.97 -10.71 7.06
C ASN A 547 -4.48 -10.35 6.96
N THR A 548 -4.05 -9.38 7.78
CA THR A 548 -2.64 -9.06 7.96
C THR A 548 -2.21 -9.25 9.41
N GLU A 549 -1.02 -9.84 9.61
CA GLU A 549 -0.54 -10.20 10.95
C GLU A 549 -0.23 -8.97 11.82
N PHE A 550 0.36 -7.91 11.24
CA PHE A 550 0.72 -6.71 11.99
C PHE A 550 -0.51 -6.01 12.57
N GLN A 551 -1.63 -5.92 11.83
CA GLN A 551 -2.88 -5.36 12.35
C GLN A 551 -3.42 -6.18 13.51
N ARG A 552 -3.38 -7.52 13.43
CA ARG A 552 -3.79 -8.40 14.54
C ARG A 552 -2.96 -8.18 15.79
N ARG A 553 -1.63 -8.04 15.65
CA ARG A 553 -0.72 -7.80 16.77
C ARG A 553 -0.93 -6.40 17.35
N PHE A 554 -0.99 -5.36 16.52
CA PHE A 554 -1.18 -3.98 16.97
C PHE A 554 -2.52 -3.78 17.70
N ARG A 555 -3.63 -4.35 17.18
CA ARG A 555 -4.93 -4.33 17.87
C ARG A 555 -4.83 -4.86 19.31
N LYS A 556 -4.10 -5.97 19.52
CA LYS A 556 -3.89 -6.54 20.86
C LYS A 556 -3.13 -5.57 21.77
N VAL A 557 -2.10 -4.90 21.24
CA VAL A 557 -1.32 -3.89 21.97
C VAL A 557 -2.20 -2.72 22.40
N LEU A 558 -2.95 -2.12 21.47
CA LEU A 558 -3.81 -0.97 21.74
C LEU A 558 -4.95 -1.31 22.72
N ARG A 559 -5.60 -2.46 22.55
CA ARG A 559 -6.65 -2.95 23.46
C ARG A 559 -6.10 -3.16 24.87
N SER A 560 -4.91 -3.76 25.00
CA SER A 560 -4.25 -3.94 26.30
C SER A 560 -3.91 -2.60 26.96
N ALA A 561 -3.41 -1.63 26.19
CA ALA A 561 -3.13 -0.28 26.70
C ALA A 561 -4.40 0.40 27.23
N LEU A 562 -5.49 0.34 26.47
CA LEU A 562 -6.78 0.94 26.84
C LEU A 562 -7.42 0.28 28.07
N GLN A 563 -7.30 -1.04 28.21
CA GLN A 563 -7.81 -1.76 29.40
C GLN A 563 -7.10 -1.32 30.68
N ARG A 564 -5.78 -1.16 30.64
CA ARG A 564 -5.01 -0.63 31.79
C ARG A 564 -5.38 0.82 32.10
N ALA A 565 -5.63 1.65 31.08
CA ALA A 565 -6.15 3.01 31.27
C ALA A 565 -7.54 3.05 31.94
N ARG A 566 -8.32 1.96 31.86
CA ARG A 566 -9.61 1.81 32.56
C ARG A 566 -9.45 1.26 33.99
N ALA A 567 -8.41 0.47 34.25
CA ALA A 567 -8.19 -0.21 35.53
C ALA A 567 -6.72 -0.10 35.98
N PRO A 568 -6.28 1.04 36.52
CA PRO A 568 -4.87 1.30 36.86
C PRO A 568 -4.30 0.44 38.03
N GLY A 569 -5.11 -0.41 38.67
CA GLY A 569 -4.73 -1.17 39.89
C GLY A 569 -4.30 -2.64 39.70
N VAL A 570 -4.28 -3.17 38.48
CA VAL A 570 -3.85 -4.56 38.22
C VAL A 570 -2.37 -4.59 37.83
N SER A 571 -1.53 -5.27 38.62
CA SER A 571 -0.06 -5.38 38.43
C SER A 571 0.31 -5.75 36.98
N GLY A 572 0.80 -4.76 36.23
CA GLY A 572 0.89 -4.79 34.76
C GLY A 572 2.28 -4.94 34.16
N LEU A 573 3.30 -5.33 34.94
CA LEU A 573 4.69 -5.42 34.48
C LEU A 573 4.85 -6.44 33.32
N GLY A 574 4.25 -7.63 33.44
CA GLY A 574 4.29 -8.66 32.39
C GLY A 574 3.57 -8.26 31.09
N TYR A 575 2.44 -7.55 31.21
CA TYR A 575 1.69 -7.02 30.04
C TYR A 575 2.42 -5.85 29.37
N THR A 576 3.27 -5.14 30.11
CA THR A 576 4.09 -4.07 29.53
C THR A 576 5.20 -4.69 28.69
N ALA A 577 6.02 -5.58 29.25
CA ALA A 577 7.08 -6.28 28.51
C ALA A 577 6.57 -6.94 27.22
N GLN A 578 5.45 -7.67 27.27
CA GLN A 578 4.85 -8.28 26.08
C GLN A 578 4.42 -7.27 25.01
N ARG A 579 3.97 -6.07 25.40
CA ARG A 579 3.65 -5.00 24.43
C ARG A 579 4.92 -4.45 23.78
N TRP A 580 5.99 -4.25 24.55
CA TRP A 580 7.29 -3.84 24.01
C TRP A 580 7.83 -4.87 23.03
N ASP A 581 7.78 -6.16 23.37
CA ASP A 581 8.20 -7.24 22.49
C ASP A 581 7.42 -7.20 21.17
N LEU A 582 6.08 -7.07 21.23
CA LEU A 582 5.24 -7.00 20.03
C LEU A 582 5.50 -5.75 19.18
N LEU A 583 5.75 -4.59 19.81
CA LEU A 583 6.08 -3.34 19.09
C LEU A 583 7.51 -3.37 18.52
N SER A 584 8.44 -4.08 19.18
CA SER A 584 9.85 -4.16 18.76
C SER A 584 10.04 -4.85 17.42
N LEU A 585 9.05 -5.66 17.02
CA LEU A 585 8.99 -6.30 15.72
C LEU A 585 8.85 -5.27 14.60
N TYR A 586 8.19 -4.14 14.84
CA TYR A 586 7.89 -3.14 13.82
C TYR A 586 8.50 -1.78 14.17
N ARG A 587 9.65 -1.47 13.55
CA ARG A 587 10.43 -0.25 13.85
C ARG A 587 10.55 0.66 12.63
N TRP A 588 10.20 1.93 12.81
CA TRP A 588 10.38 3.02 11.84
C TRP A 588 11.48 4.01 12.27
N ALA A 589 12.35 3.59 13.19
CA ALA A 589 13.53 4.33 13.59
C ALA A 589 14.74 4.06 12.66
N HIS A 590 15.87 4.71 12.94
CA HIS A 590 17.14 4.43 12.27
C HIS A 590 17.50 2.94 12.33
N GLY A 591 17.71 2.30 11.19
CA GLY A 591 17.99 0.87 11.07
C GLY A 591 16.78 -0.07 11.22
N GLY A 592 15.59 0.48 11.53
CA GLY A 592 14.33 -0.25 11.55
C GLY A 592 13.85 -0.61 10.14
N LYS A 593 13.10 -1.71 10.01
CA LYS A 593 12.64 -2.27 8.73
C LYS A 593 11.12 -2.16 8.52
N GLY A 594 10.44 -1.32 9.31
CA GLY A 594 8.99 -1.22 9.33
C GLY A 594 8.34 -2.58 9.53
N LEU A 595 7.53 -3.02 8.56
CA LEU A 595 6.83 -4.31 8.56
C LEU A 595 7.64 -5.50 8.01
N ALA A 596 8.90 -5.31 7.61
CA ALA A 596 9.73 -6.39 7.05
C ALA A 596 10.42 -7.18 8.18
N VAL A 597 9.61 -8.01 8.86
CA VAL A 597 10.00 -8.91 9.95
C VAL A 597 10.34 -10.31 9.44
#